data_AF-A0A5K0UWL5-F1
#
_entry.id   AF-A0A5K0UWL5-F1
#
_cell.length_a   1.000
_cell.length_b   1.000
_cell.length_c   1.000
_cell.angle_alpha   90.00
_cell.angle_beta   90.00
_cell.angle_gamma   90.00
#
_symmetry.space_group_name_H-M   'P 1'
#
loop_
_entity.id
_entity.type
_entity.pdbx_description
1 polymer ?
#
loop_
_entity_poly.entity_id
_entity_poly.type
_entity_poly.pdbx_seq_one_letter_code
_entity_poly.pdbx_strand_id
1 'polypeptide(L)'
;FDGVEIHGAHGYLLDQFMKDNVNDRTDQYGGSLENRCRCVLEIVEAICQEIGADKVGIRLSPFADYLDSGDSDPEALGFYMMKALNKYGLAYAHIVEPRMVTPGERSETPHSLFPFRKAFKGTFIAVGGYTKEDGNKAIAEGYADLVAFGRLFLANPDLPRRFELDAPLNKYNRSTFSISDPAIG
;
A
#
# COMPACT_ATOMS: atom_id res chain seq x y z
N PHE A 1 14.26 -5.65 13.43
CA PHE A 1 13.58 -5.61 12.12
C PHE A 1 14.64 -5.63 11.03
N ASP A 2 14.40 -6.35 9.94
CA ASP A 2 15.32 -6.38 8.78
C ASP A 2 15.22 -5.11 7.93
N GLY A 3 14.11 -4.37 8.05
CA GLY A 3 13.85 -3.10 7.40
C GLY A 3 12.61 -2.42 7.97
N VAL A 4 12.15 -1.36 7.32
CA VAL A 4 10.94 -0.62 7.71
C VAL A 4 10.03 -0.38 6.51
N GLU A 5 8.72 -0.35 6.76
CA GLU A 5 7.72 0.11 5.78
C GLU A 5 7.17 1.46 6.25
N ILE A 6 7.37 2.51 5.45
CA ILE A 6 6.78 3.83 5.70
C ILE A 6 5.29 3.76 5.38
N HIS A 7 4.44 4.08 6.38
CA HIS A 7 3.00 4.05 6.20
C HIS A 7 2.48 5.37 5.61
N GLY A 8 2.42 5.46 4.27
CA GLY A 8 1.85 6.57 3.48
C GLY A 8 0.46 6.27 2.93
N ALA A 9 -0.42 5.64 3.71
CA ALA A 9 -1.67 5.08 3.21
C ALA A 9 -2.80 5.18 4.25
N HIS A 10 -4.01 4.84 3.83
CA HIS A 10 -5.21 4.66 4.66
C HIS A 10 -5.54 5.87 5.54
N GLY A 11 -5.48 7.08 4.99
CA GLY A 11 -5.91 8.29 5.66
C GLY A 11 -5.14 8.64 6.93
N TYR A 12 -3.99 8.02 7.19
CA TYR A 12 -3.08 8.43 8.25
C TYR A 12 -2.23 9.62 7.81
N LEU A 13 -1.46 10.19 8.73
CA LEU A 13 -0.76 11.47 8.58
C LEU A 13 -0.12 11.70 7.20
N LEU A 14 0.69 10.76 6.72
CA LEU A 14 1.40 10.93 5.44
C LEU A 14 0.45 10.89 4.22
N ASP A 15 -0.59 10.07 4.28
CA ASP A 15 -1.66 10.05 3.27
C ASP A 15 -2.43 11.37 3.28
N GLN A 16 -2.71 11.93 4.46
CA GLN A 16 -3.37 13.23 4.63
C GLN A 16 -2.56 14.37 4.01
N PHE A 17 -1.23 14.39 4.16
CA PHE A 17 -0.37 15.36 3.47
C PHE A 17 -0.47 15.22 1.95
N MET A 18 -0.51 13.98 1.45
CA MET A 18 -0.53 13.72 0.01
C MET A 18 -1.86 14.03 -0.65
N LYS A 19 -2.98 14.16 0.07
CA LYS A 19 -4.34 14.18 -0.47
C LYS A 19 -5.06 15.52 -0.31
N ASP A 20 -5.66 16.02 -1.39
CA ASP A 20 -6.17 17.40 -1.47
C ASP A 20 -7.54 17.61 -0.82
N ASN A 21 -8.30 16.55 -0.54
CA ASN A 21 -9.50 16.68 0.28
C ASN A 21 -9.18 17.01 1.75
N VAL A 22 -7.94 16.76 2.21
CA VAL A 22 -7.52 16.96 3.60
C VAL A 22 -6.44 18.04 3.72
N ASN A 23 -5.47 18.08 2.81
CA ASN A 23 -4.39 19.06 2.85
C ASN A 23 -4.79 20.39 2.20
N ASP A 24 -5.31 21.29 3.03
CA ASP A 24 -5.69 22.67 2.68
C ASP A 24 -4.56 23.70 2.92
N ARG A 25 -3.32 23.24 3.14
CA ARG A 25 -2.19 24.12 3.45
C ARG A 25 -1.85 25.01 2.25
N THR A 26 -1.41 26.22 2.55
CA THR A 26 -0.95 27.22 1.57
C THR A 26 0.56 27.45 1.60
N ASP A 27 1.28 26.67 2.41
CA ASP A 27 2.74 26.72 2.48
C ASP A 27 3.40 25.71 1.53
N GLN A 28 4.72 25.52 1.68
CA GLN A 28 5.50 24.63 0.81
C GLN A 28 5.12 23.13 0.90
N TYR A 29 4.22 22.74 1.80
CA TYR A 29 3.74 21.37 1.97
C TYR A 29 2.28 21.17 1.53
N GLY A 30 1.65 22.16 0.89
CA GLY A 30 0.29 22.05 0.34
C GLY A 30 0.08 22.76 -1.01
N GLY A 31 -1.15 22.68 -1.51
CA GLY A 31 -1.53 23.20 -2.82
C GLY A 31 -1.10 22.27 -3.95
N SER A 32 0.06 22.52 -4.56
CA SER A 32 0.50 21.75 -5.73
C SER A 32 0.79 20.28 -5.38
N LEU A 33 0.70 19.40 -6.39
CA LEU A 33 0.97 17.98 -6.20
C LEU A 33 2.38 17.73 -5.64
N GLU A 34 3.37 18.47 -6.12
CA GLU A 34 4.75 18.41 -5.64
C GLU A 34 4.87 18.79 -4.17
N ASN A 35 4.17 19.84 -3.75
CA ASN A 35 4.19 20.31 -2.37
C ASN A 35 3.50 19.32 -1.42
N ARG A 36 2.34 18.78 -1.80
CA ARG A 36 1.61 17.78 -1.02
C ARG A 36 2.44 16.50 -0.82
N CYS A 37 3.21 16.10 -1.83
CA CYS A 37 4.10 14.94 -1.75
C CYS A 37 5.43 15.21 -1.03
N ARG A 38 5.80 16.48 -0.82
CA ARG A 38 7.12 16.89 -0.30
C ARG A 38 7.44 16.27 1.04
N CYS A 39 6.52 16.36 2.00
CA CYS A 39 6.72 15.84 3.36
C CYS A 39 7.04 14.35 3.35
N VAL A 40 6.31 13.56 2.54
CA VAL A 40 6.52 12.12 2.42
C VAL A 40 7.89 11.81 1.80
N LEU A 41 8.27 12.54 0.75
CA LEU A 41 9.56 12.35 0.08
C LEU A 41 10.75 12.74 0.97
N GLU A 42 10.63 13.78 1.80
CA GLU A 42 11.64 14.16 2.79
C GLU A 42 11.80 13.09 3.88
N ILE A 43 10.69 12.49 4.34
CA ILE A 43 10.73 11.37 5.30
C ILE A 43 11.38 10.13 4.68
N VAL A 44 11.03 9.80 3.42
CA VAL A 44 11.67 8.71 2.68
C VAL A 44 13.18 8.94 2.60
N GLU A 45 13.60 10.16 2.25
CA GLU A 45 15.01 10.52 2.17
C GLU A 45 15.74 10.34 3.50
N ALA A 46 15.18 10.90 4.58
CA ALA A 46 15.78 10.83 5.91
C ALA A 46 15.94 9.37 6.39
N ILE A 47 14.93 8.53 6.19
CA ILE A 47 14.98 7.12 6.60
C ILE A 47 15.99 6.35 5.73
N CYS A 48 16.03 6.61 4.42
CA CYS A 48 17.00 5.98 3.53
C CYS A 48 18.46 6.33 3.91
N GLN A 49 18.71 7.58 4.32
CA GLN A 49 20.02 8.02 4.79
C GLN A 49 20.45 7.32 6.08
N GLU A 50 19.50 7.02 6.96
CA GLU A 50 19.78 6.38 8.25
C GLU A 50 20.06 4.88 8.13
N ILE A 51 19.22 4.13 7.40
CA ILE A 51 19.26 2.66 7.43
C ILE A 51 19.66 1.99 6.10
N GLY A 52 19.79 2.78 5.02
CA GLY A 52 19.98 2.30 3.66
C GLY A 52 18.65 2.07 2.94
N ALA A 53 18.55 2.56 1.69
CA ALA A 53 17.32 2.51 0.90
C ALA A 53 16.86 1.07 0.56
N ASP A 54 17.79 0.13 0.49
CA ASP A 54 17.55 -1.30 0.26
C ASP A 54 16.81 -2.00 1.42
N LYS A 55 16.60 -1.29 2.54
CA LYS A 55 15.83 -1.75 3.71
C LYS A 55 14.55 -0.95 3.94
N VAL A 56 14.21 -0.05 3.01
CA VAL A 56 13.05 0.84 3.12
C VAL A 56 12.01 0.46 2.09
N GLY A 57 10.80 0.15 2.57
CA GLY A 57 9.59 0.10 1.76
C GLY A 57 8.69 1.29 2.03
N ILE A 58 7.75 1.55 1.13
CA ILE A 58 6.66 2.51 1.37
C ILE A 58 5.32 1.91 0.95
N ARG A 59 4.31 2.08 1.80
CA ARG A 59 2.94 1.69 1.50
C ARG A 59 2.10 2.90 1.12
N LEU A 60 1.37 2.81 0.00
CA LEU A 60 0.49 3.87 -0.51
C LEU A 60 -0.90 3.33 -0.85
N SER A 61 -1.91 4.19 -0.74
CA SER A 61 -3.29 3.88 -1.14
C SER A 61 -3.93 5.05 -1.91
N PRO A 62 -3.46 5.35 -3.14
CA PRO A 62 -3.88 6.56 -3.87
C PRO A 62 -5.40 6.66 -4.05
N PHE A 63 -6.05 5.52 -4.34
CA PHE A 63 -7.49 5.44 -4.59
C PHE A 63 -8.35 5.26 -3.33
N ALA A 64 -7.76 5.08 -2.15
CA ALA A 64 -8.53 4.93 -0.93
C ALA A 64 -9.13 6.27 -0.49
N ASP A 65 -10.35 6.26 0.03
CA ASP A 65 -11.00 7.41 0.65
C ASP A 65 -11.35 7.07 2.10
N TYR A 66 -10.35 6.55 2.82
CA TYR A 66 -10.52 6.14 4.20
C TYR A 66 -10.29 7.32 5.14
N LEU A 67 -11.12 7.42 6.19
CA LEU A 67 -11.10 8.56 7.14
C LEU A 67 -11.26 9.90 6.42
N ASP A 68 -12.13 9.95 5.41
CA ASP A 68 -12.40 11.12 4.56
C ASP A 68 -11.14 11.70 3.87
N SER A 69 -10.13 10.85 3.68
CA SER A 69 -8.87 11.19 3.02
C SER A 69 -8.85 10.66 1.60
N GLY A 70 -9.59 11.35 0.72
CA GLY A 70 -9.62 11.13 -0.73
C GLY A 70 -8.75 12.13 -1.49
N ASP A 71 -8.50 11.87 -2.77
CA ASP A 71 -7.81 12.79 -3.68
C ASP A 71 -8.68 13.06 -4.92
N SER A 72 -8.64 14.28 -5.43
CA SER A 72 -9.39 14.65 -6.64
C SER A 72 -8.83 14.03 -7.93
N ASP A 73 -7.54 13.68 -7.95
CA ASP A 73 -6.86 12.99 -9.05
C ASP A 73 -5.87 11.92 -8.52
N PRO A 74 -6.40 10.78 -8.02
CA PRO A 74 -5.58 9.73 -7.42
C PRO A 74 -4.63 9.06 -8.43
N GLU A 75 -4.92 9.16 -9.73
CA GLU A 75 -4.05 8.67 -10.80
C GLU A 75 -2.81 9.55 -10.94
N ALA A 76 -2.98 10.88 -11.01
CA ALA A 76 -1.87 11.82 -11.04
C ALA A 76 -1.01 11.69 -9.77
N LEU A 77 -1.64 11.59 -8.59
CA LEU A 77 -0.94 11.41 -7.32
C LEU A 77 -0.10 10.13 -7.30
N GLY A 78 -0.72 8.98 -7.59
CA GLY A 78 -0.02 7.70 -7.61
C GLY A 78 1.13 7.69 -8.62
N PHE A 79 0.90 8.21 -9.83
CA PHE A 79 1.91 8.27 -10.87
C PHE A 79 3.09 9.18 -10.52
N TYR A 80 2.82 10.35 -9.92
CA TYR A 80 3.85 11.25 -9.42
C TYR A 80 4.71 10.57 -8.36
N MET A 81 4.09 9.94 -7.36
CA MET A 81 4.83 9.24 -6.30
C MET A 81 5.67 8.09 -6.86
N MET A 82 5.15 7.27 -7.76
CA MET A 82 5.93 6.19 -8.38
C MET A 82 7.18 6.71 -9.10
N LYS A 83 7.04 7.82 -9.83
CA LYS A 83 8.18 8.46 -10.51
C LYS A 83 9.18 9.04 -9.53
N ALA A 84 8.71 9.77 -8.52
CA ALA A 84 9.55 10.43 -7.54
C ALA A 84 10.34 9.42 -6.69
N LEU A 85 9.72 8.31 -6.29
CA LEU A 85 10.33 7.29 -5.45
C LEU A 85 11.49 6.54 -6.15
N ASN A 86 11.51 6.49 -7.48
CA ASN A 86 12.60 5.85 -8.23
C ASN A 86 13.99 6.45 -7.94
N LYS A 87 14.07 7.70 -7.46
CA LYS A 87 15.36 8.35 -7.17
C LYS A 87 16.07 7.76 -5.93
N TYR A 88 15.34 7.08 -5.05
CA TYR A 88 15.88 6.57 -3.79
C TYR A 88 16.36 5.12 -3.88
N GLY A 89 15.90 4.33 -4.85
CA GLY A 89 16.25 2.91 -4.94
C GLY A 89 15.69 2.08 -3.77
N LEU A 90 14.43 2.33 -3.40
CA LEU A 90 13.75 1.62 -2.31
C LEU A 90 13.70 0.11 -2.53
N ALA A 91 13.66 -0.64 -1.42
CA ALA A 91 13.45 -2.08 -1.42
C ALA A 91 12.16 -2.47 -2.15
N TYR A 92 11.06 -1.75 -1.90
CA TYR A 92 9.79 -1.97 -2.59
C TYR A 92 8.81 -0.78 -2.45
N ALA A 93 7.81 -0.77 -3.33
CA ALA A 93 6.59 0.01 -3.18
C ALA A 93 5.41 -0.95 -2.99
N HIS A 94 4.63 -0.75 -1.92
CA HIS A 94 3.49 -1.60 -1.54
C HIS A 94 2.18 -0.86 -1.73
N ILE A 95 1.43 -1.21 -2.77
CA ILE A 95 0.33 -0.40 -3.27
C ILE A 95 -1.00 -1.10 -3.08
N VAL A 96 -1.93 -0.39 -2.44
CA VAL A 96 -3.30 -0.85 -2.20
C VAL A 96 -4.12 -0.71 -3.48
N GLU A 97 -4.80 -1.79 -3.84
CA GLU A 97 -5.64 -1.89 -5.03
C GLU A 97 -6.79 -0.87 -5.03
N PRO A 98 -7.18 -0.33 -6.20
CA PRO A 98 -8.28 0.63 -6.32
C PRO A 98 -9.64 0.05 -5.89
N ARG A 99 -9.78 -1.28 -5.93
CA ARG A 99 -10.99 -1.97 -5.43
C ARG A 99 -11.16 -1.84 -3.91
N MET A 100 -10.17 -1.31 -3.19
CA MET A 100 -10.16 -1.11 -1.74
C MET A 100 -10.28 0.38 -1.39
N VAL A 101 -11.26 1.08 -1.99
CA VAL A 101 -11.56 2.49 -1.65
C VAL A 101 -11.82 2.64 -0.14
N THR A 102 -12.62 1.72 0.39
CA THR A 102 -12.89 1.57 1.83
C THR A 102 -12.20 0.29 2.34
N PRO A 103 -11.40 0.35 3.43
CA PRO A 103 -10.73 -0.82 3.97
C PRO A 103 -11.68 -1.97 4.31
N GLY A 104 -11.39 -3.14 3.74
CA GLY A 104 -12.14 -4.36 4.01
C GLY A 104 -13.35 -4.59 3.11
N GLU A 105 -13.72 -3.63 2.27
CA GLU A 105 -14.79 -3.73 1.28
C GLU A 105 -14.18 -3.76 -0.13
N ARG A 106 -14.79 -4.55 -1.02
CA ARG A 106 -14.38 -4.61 -2.42
C ARG A 106 -15.42 -3.87 -3.25
N SER A 107 -14.99 -2.83 -3.95
CA SER A 107 -15.81 -2.07 -4.87
C SER A 107 -15.46 -2.39 -6.33
N GLU A 108 -16.44 -2.31 -7.21
CA GLU A 108 -16.16 -2.27 -8.65
C GLU A 108 -15.50 -0.94 -9.00
N THR A 109 -14.50 -0.98 -9.88
CA THR A 109 -13.73 0.19 -10.25
C THR A 109 -13.12 0.01 -11.64
N PRO A 110 -13.08 1.07 -12.46
CA PRO A 110 -12.37 1.05 -13.74
C PRO A 110 -10.86 1.26 -13.58
N HIS A 111 -10.39 1.66 -12.39
CA HIS A 111 -8.99 2.00 -12.14
C HIS A 111 -8.11 0.74 -12.01
N SER A 112 -6.81 0.93 -12.23
CA SER A 112 -5.82 -0.15 -12.23
C SER A 112 -4.48 0.33 -11.68
N LEU A 113 -3.73 -0.53 -10.99
CA LEU A 113 -2.36 -0.23 -10.57
C LEU A 113 -1.34 -0.41 -11.70
N PHE A 114 -1.73 -0.93 -12.87
CA PHE A 114 -0.80 -1.22 -13.95
C PHE A 114 0.02 0.00 -14.42
N PRO A 115 -0.55 1.22 -14.56
CA PRO A 115 0.24 2.42 -14.86
C PRO A 115 1.27 2.73 -13.77
N PHE A 116 0.96 2.47 -12.49
CA PHE A 116 1.87 2.67 -11.37
C PHE A 116 3.00 1.65 -11.40
N ARG A 117 2.67 0.37 -11.66
CA ARG A 117 3.67 -0.69 -11.86
C ARG A 117 4.65 -0.34 -12.98
N LYS A 118 4.17 0.21 -14.10
CA LYS A 118 5.03 0.64 -15.23
C LYS A 118 5.90 1.85 -14.89
N ALA A 119 5.43 2.74 -14.02
CA ALA A 119 6.16 3.93 -13.62
C ALA A 119 7.25 3.66 -12.57
N PHE A 120 7.05 2.70 -11.67
CA PHE A 120 8.02 2.32 -10.64
C PHE A 120 9.00 1.24 -11.14
N LYS A 121 10.29 1.44 -10.88
CA LYS A 121 11.38 0.59 -11.39
C LYS A 121 11.83 -0.49 -10.41
N GLY A 122 11.48 -0.36 -9.13
CA GLY A 122 11.81 -1.35 -8.09
C GLY A 122 10.75 -2.46 -7.97
N THR A 123 10.87 -3.22 -6.88
CA THR A 123 9.90 -4.28 -6.53
C THR A 123 8.54 -3.68 -6.18
N PHE A 124 7.49 -4.15 -6.86
CA PHE A 124 6.13 -3.67 -6.70
C PHE A 124 5.26 -4.74 -6.03
N ILE A 125 4.73 -4.43 -4.85
CA ILE A 125 3.84 -5.31 -4.09
C ILE A 125 2.41 -4.82 -4.24
N ALA A 126 1.51 -5.65 -4.75
CA ALA A 126 0.08 -5.34 -4.80
C ALA A 126 -0.65 -5.96 -3.60
N VAL A 127 -1.64 -5.24 -3.05
CA VAL A 127 -2.48 -5.73 -1.95
C VAL A 127 -3.93 -5.29 -2.11
N GLY A 128 -4.88 -6.16 -1.81
CA GLY A 128 -6.28 -5.78 -1.82
C GLY A 128 -7.22 -6.89 -2.26
N GLY A 129 -7.38 -7.90 -1.40
CA GLY A 129 -8.42 -8.91 -1.60
C GLY A 129 -8.11 -9.92 -2.70
N TYR A 130 -6.82 -10.20 -2.89
CA TYR A 130 -6.34 -11.30 -3.71
C TYR A 130 -6.70 -12.66 -3.11
N THR A 131 -6.96 -13.62 -3.99
CA THR A 131 -6.92 -15.07 -3.80
C THR A 131 -5.59 -15.63 -4.33
N LYS A 132 -5.41 -16.95 -4.26
CA LYS A 132 -4.25 -17.61 -4.88
C LYS A 132 -4.26 -17.37 -6.40
N GLU A 133 -5.42 -17.52 -7.01
CA GLU A 133 -5.60 -17.51 -8.47
C GLU A 133 -5.35 -16.13 -9.06
N ASP A 134 -6.00 -15.08 -8.55
CA ASP A 134 -5.80 -13.72 -9.09
C ASP A 134 -4.42 -13.15 -8.69
N GLY A 135 -3.85 -13.59 -7.56
CA GLY A 135 -2.47 -13.27 -7.17
C GLY A 135 -1.44 -13.85 -8.13
N ASN A 136 -1.57 -15.15 -8.45
CA ASN A 136 -0.73 -15.81 -9.45
C ASN A 136 -0.86 -15.16 -10.84
N LYS A 137 -2.10 -14.80 -11.23
CA LYS A 137 -2.35 -14.09 -12.48
C LYS A 137 -1.64 -12.72 -12.51
N ALA A 138 -1.74 -11.94 -11.44
CA ALA A 138 -1.10 -10.63 -11.35
C ALA A 138 0.44 -10.72 -11.52
N ILE A 139 1.07 -11.74 -10.94
CA ILE A 139 2.51 -11.96 -11.11
C ILE A 139 2.82 -12.40 -12.54
N ALA A 140 2.08 -13.39 -13.08
CA ALA A 140 2.31 -13.91 -14.42
C ALA A 140 2.16 -12.85 -15.53
N GLU A 141 1.28 -11.88 -15.33
CA GLU A 141 1.03 -10.77 -16.26
C GLU A 141 1.95 -9.56 -16.04
N GLY A 142 2.88 -9.64 -15.08
CA GLY A 142 3.79 -8.54 -14.74
C GLY A 142 3.08 -7.32 -14.13
N TYR A 143 1.90 -7.52 -13.55
CA TYR A 143 1.13 -6.50 -12.85
C TYR A 143 1.73 -6.17 -11.48
N ALA A 144 2.34 -7.16 -10.83
CA ALA A 144 3.10 -7.00 -9.58
C ALA A 144 4.25 -8.01 -9.54
N ASP A 145 5.29 -7.70 -8.77
CA ASP A 145 6.37 -8.67 -8.51
C ASP A 145 6.04 -9.54 -7.29
N LEU A 146 5.26 -8.99 -6.34
CA LEU A 146 4.79 -9.67 -5.14
C LEU A 146 3.32 -9.33 -4.86
N VAL A 147 2.62 -10.22 -4.16
CA VAL A 147 1.24 -10.01 -3.70
C VAL A 147 1.17 -10.22 -2.19
N ALA A 148 0.64 -9.24 -1.47
CA ALA A 148 0.47 -9.33 -0.02
C ALA A 148 -0.95 -9.78 0.36
N PHE A 149 -1.02 -10.56 1.44
CA PHE A 149 -2.27 -11.09 2.00
C PHE A 149 -2.38 -10.70 3.47
N GLY A 150 -3.47 -10.03 3.85
CA GLY A 150 -3.74 -9.68 5.26
C GLY A 150 -4.68 -10.68 5.93
N ARG A 151 -5.98 -10.56 5.64
CA ARG A 151 -7.06 -11.37 6.25
C ARG A 151 -6.85 -12.88 6.15
N LEU A 152 -6.30 -13.36 5.03
CA LEU A 152 -6.03 -14.80 4.86
C LEU A 152 -4.94 -15.27 5.82
N PHE A 153 -3.88 -14.48 6.01
CA PHE A 153 -2.81 -14.81 6.95
C PHE A 153 -3.29 -14.83 8.40
N LEU A 154 -4.23 -13.95 8.79
CA LEU A 154 -4.81 -13.97 10.13
C LEU A 154 -5.45 -15.31 10.51
N ALA A 155 -6.09 -15.99 9.54
CA ALA A 155 -6.74 -17.28 9.78
C ALA A 155 -5.88 -18.50 9.41
N ASN A 156 -4.82 -18.28 8.63
CA ASN A 156 -3.99 -19.33 8.03
C ASN A 156 -2.51 -18.96 8.26
N PRO A 157 -1.93 -19.29 9.42
CA PRO A 157 -0.53 -18.94 9.71
C PRO A 157 0.45 -19.60 8.73
N ASP A 158 0.06 -20.73 8.14
CA ASP A 158 0.78 -21.50 7.14
C ASP A 158 0.25 -21.24 5.70
N LEU A 159 -0.32 -20.06 5.43
CA LEU A 159 -0.95 -19.70 4.15
C LEU A 159 -0.09 -20.06 2.92
N PRO A 160 1.23 -19.77 2.86
CA PRO A 160 2.03 -20.13 1.68
C PRO A 160 2.06 -21.63 1.41
N ARG A 161 2.16 -22.45 2.46
CA ARG A 161 2.13 -23.91 2.35
C ARG A 161 0.77 -24.42 1.90
N ARG A 162 -0.31 -23.80 2.37
CA ARG A 162 -1.67 -24.12 1.90
C ARG A 162 -1.86 -23.79 0.44
N PHE A 163 -1.35 -22.63 -0.01
CA PHE A 163 -1.36 -22.30 -1.43
C PHE A 163 -0.53 -23.30 -2.24
N GLU A 164 0.68 -23.66 -1.81
CA GLU A 164 1.50 -24.65 -2.51
C GLU A 164 0.80 -26.00 -2.70
N LEU A 165 0.05 -26.46 -1.69
CA LEU A 165 -0.62 -27.76 -1.68
C LEU A 165 -2.09 -27.74 -2.13
N ASP A 166 -2.63 -26.57 -2.50
CA ASP A 166 -4.07 -26.38 -2.74
C ASP A 166 -4.93 -26.86 -1.55
N ALA A 167 -4.43 -26.67 -0.33
CA ALA A 167 -5.13 -27.08 0.88
C ALA A 167 -6.28 -26.12 1.25
N PRO A 168 -7.35 -26.61 1.90
CA PRO A 168 -8.44 -25.77 2.36
C PRO A 168 -7.98 -24.62 3.27
N LEU A 169 -8.56 -23.44 3.09
CA LEU A 169 -8.29 -22.26 3.91
C LEU A 169 -9.31 -22.14 5.04
N ASN A 170 -8.83 -21.81 6.22
CA ASN A 170 -9.67 -21.37 7.33
C ASN A 170 -10.36 -20.05 6.97
N LYS A 171 -11.62 -19.93 7.40
CA LYS A 171 -12.36 -18.67 7.31
C LYS A 171 -11.90 -17.74 8.43
N TYR A 172 -11.59 -16.49 8.09
CA TYR A 172 -11.30 -15.47 9.09
C TYR A 172 -12.58 -15.02 9.80
N ASN A 173 -12.46 -14.64 11.07
CA ASN A 173 -13.54 -14.04 11.84
C ASN A 173 -13.25 -12.55 12.09
N ARG A 174 -14.04 -11.66 11.48
CA ARG A 174 -13.85 -10.21 11.63
C ARG A 174 -14.09 -9.72 13.06
N SER A 175 -14.96 -10.38 13.83
CA SER A 175 -15.29 -9.91 15.18
C SER A 175 -14.13 -10.06 16.17
N THR A 176 -13.08 -10.81 15.81
CA THR A 176 -11.92 -11.08 16.66
C THR A 176 -10.65 -10.38 16.19
N PHE A 177 -10.69 -9.51 15.17
CA PHE A 177 -9.48 -8.89 14.63
C PHE A 177 -8.77 -7.94 15.61
N SER A 178 -9.55 -7.25 16.45
CA SER A 178 -9.05 -6.20 17.34
C SER A 178 -9.53 -6.39 18.78
N ILE A 179 -9.89 -7.63 19.16
CA ILE A 179 -10.21 -7.93 20.55
C ILE A 179 -8.92 -8.08 21.35
N SER A 180 -8.92 -7.58 22.57
CA SER A 180 -7.90 -7.93 23.55
C SER A 180 -8.20 -9.36 24.02
N ASP A 181 -7.39 -10.32 23.62
CA ASP A 181 -7.38 -11.61 24.32
C ASP A 181 -6.86 -11.33 25.74
N PRO A 182 -7.53 -11.78 26.83
CA PRO A 182 -6.85 -11.79 28.12
C PRO A 182 -5.60 -12.64 27.94
N ALA A 183 -4.43 -12.00 28.05
CA ALA A 183 -3.17 -12.71 28.14
C ALA A 183 -3.20 -13.54 29.43
N ILE A 184 -3.71 -14.76 29.35
CA ILE A 184 -3.50 -15.78 30.36
C ILE A 184 -2.07 -16.28 30.07
N GLY A 185 -1.12 -15.60 30.69
CA GLY A 185 0.26 -16.08 30.82
C GLY A 185 0.37 -17.29 31.73
#